data_AF-A0A529SN09-F1
#
_entry.id   AF-A0A529SN09-F1
#
_cell.length_a   1.000
_cell.length_b   1.000
_cell.length_c   1.000
_cell.angle_alpha   90.00
_cell.angle_beta   90.00
_cell.angle_gamma   90.00
#
_symmetry.space_group_name_H-M   'P 1'
#
loop_
_entity.id
_entity.type
_entity.pdbx_description
1 polymer ?
#
loop_
_entity_poly.entity_id
_entity_poly.type
_entity_poly.pdbx_seq_one_letter_code
_entity_poly.pdbx_strand_id
1 'polypeptide(L)'
;AMVGRTLTETLHGEVKRTARPYGDKVLSVENLSCAGLVRNSSFSVFSGQVTGMFGLVGAGRTEMAKVVAGLLKRNIFHGGEIRLLGKSVRYRVPRPAVRDGIVYVTEDRKFDGFFETMTAGENLQIGELTDKSNPVSIVSLARARELAKQWGERLRLKQISDRARMIELSGGNQQKVVIAKSLI
;
A
#
# COMPACT_ATOMS: atom_id res chain seq x y z
N ALA A 1 15.44 -3.47 21.64
CA ALA A 1 14.77 -4.44 22.52
C ALA A 1 15.07 -5.84 22.00
N MET A 2 15.39 -6.74 22.93
CA MET A 2 16.09 -8.02 22.72
C MET A 2 15.51 -8.96 21.65
N VAL A 3 16.40 -9.52 20.84
CA VAL A 3 16.21 -10.75 20.06
C VAL A 3 16.19 -11.93 21.04
N GLY A 4 15.21 -12.82 20.94
CA GLY A 4 15.20 -14.10 21.68
C GLY A 4 14.12 -14.29 22.75
N ARG A 5 13.10 -13.43 22.86
CA ARG A 5 11.89 -13.80 23.63
C ARG A 5 10.97 -14.64 22.75
N THR A 6 10.61 -15.82 23.21
CA THR A 6 9.59 -16.68 22.60
C THR A 6 8.28 -15.88 22.53
N LEU A 7 7.92 -15.43 21.33
CA LEU A 7 6.75 -14.57 21.04
C LEU A 7 5.41 -15.11 21.58
N THR A 8 5.39 -16.39 21.94
CA THR A 8 4.22 -17.14 22.42
C THR A 8 3.67 -16.57 23.73
N GLU A 9 4.50 -16.10 24.66
CA GLU A 9 4.01 -15.75 26.01
C GLU A 9 3.53 -14.30 26.14
N THR A 10 3.91 -13.39 25.23
CA THR A 10 3.56 -11.95 25.33
C THR A 10 2.39 -11.52 24.45
N LEU A 11 2.00 -12.32 23.46
CA LEU A 11 0.91 -11.98 22.52
C LEU A 11 -0.43 -12.65 22.85
N HIS A 12 -0.41 -13.71 23.67
CA HIS A 12 -1.59 -14.46 24.08
C HIS A 12 -2.00 -14.12 25.51
N GLY A 13 -2.35 -12.86 25.77
CA GLY A 13 -3.26 -12.60 26.88
C GLY A 13 -4.56 -13.38 26.64
N GLU A 14 -5.17 -13.90 27.70
CA GLU A 14 -6.41 -14.71 27.71
C GLU A 14 -7.67 -13.99 27.18
N VAL A 15 -7.50 -13.01 26.28
CA VAL A 15 -8.59 -12.38 25.58
C VAL A 15 -9.11 -13.37 24.55
N LYS A 16 -10.23 -14.05 24.86
CA LYS A 16 -11.04 -14.77 23.89
C LYS A 16 -11.44 -13.81 22.76
N ARG A 17 -10.62 -13.71 21.72
CA ARG A 17 -10.92 -12.94 20.53
C ARG A 17 -11.94 -13.73 19.72
N THR A 18 -13.21 -13.32 19.80
CA THR A 18 -14.25 -13.82 18.88
C THR A 18 -13.88 -13.38 17.46
N ALA A 19 -13.74 -14.34 16.55
CA ALA A 19 -13.51 -14.04 15.15
C ALA A 19 -14.69 -13.21 14.62
N ARG A 20 -14.39 -12.05 14.05
CA ARG A 20 -15.42 -11.24 13.38
C ARG A 20 -15.91 -11.97 12.13
N PRO A 21 -17.21 -11.92 11.82
CA PRO A 21 -17.72 -12.47 10.56
C PRO A 21 -17.03 -11.81 9.37
N TYR A 22 -16.98 -12.52 8.25
CA TYR A 22 -16.51 -11.95 6.99
C TYR A 22 -17.46 -10.83 6.55
N GLY A 23 -16.88 -9.68 6.20
CA GLY A 23 -17.61 -8.66 5.45
C GLY A 23 -17.75 -9.06 3.98
N ASP A 24 -18.19 -8.13 3.14
CA ASP A 24 -18.30 -8.37 1.70
C ASP A 24 -16.93 -8.71 1.07
N LYS A 25 -16.93 -9.62 0.11
CA LYS A 25 -15.74 -9.96 -0.69
C LYS A 25 -15.40 -8.77 -1.60
N VAL A 26 -14.33 -8.05 -1.27
CA VAL A 26 -13.93 -6.83 -1.99
C VAL A 26 -12.98 -7.12 -3.14
N LEU A 27 -12.08 -8.08 -2.99
CA LEU A 27 -11.14 -8.50 -4.04
C LEU A 27 -11.18 -10.01 -4.17
N SER A 28 -11.25 -10.50 -5.41
CA SER A 28 -11.11 -11.90 -5.74
C SER A 28 -10.08 -12.04 -6.85
N VAL A 29 -9.13 -12.94 -6.65
CA VAL A 29 -8.08 -13.29 -7.61
C VAL A 29 -8.21 -14.77 -7.87
N GLU A 30 -8.38 -15.15 -9.13
CA GLU A 30 -8.63 -16.53 -9.54
C GLU A 30 -7.61 -16.94 -10.60
N ASN A 31 -6.89 -18.03 -10.36
CA ASN A 31 -5.94 -18.67 -11.27
C ASN A 31 -4.89 -17.69 -11.84
N LEU A 32 -4.45 -16.73 -11.02
CA LEU A 32 -3.55 -15.68 -11.44
C LEU A 32 -2.22 -16.28 -11.86
N SER A 33 -1.79 -15.94 -13.07
CA SER A 33 -0.51 -16.36 -13.63
C SER A 33 0.20 -15.18 -14.28
N CYS A 34 1.48 -15.03 -13.94
CA CYS A 34 2.32 -13.93 -14.41
C CYS A 34 3.72 -14.47 -14.72
N ALA A 35 3.98 -14.63 -16.02
CA ALA A 35 5.20 -15.24 -16.54
C ALA A 35 5.57 -16.52 -15.76
N GLY A 36 6.84 -16.66 -15.35
CA GLY A 36 7.30 -17.72 -14.46
C GLY A 36 7.26 -17.38 -12.97
N LEU A 37 6.83 -16.16 -12.61
CA LEU A 37 6.92 -15.61 -11.25
C LEU A 37 5.73 -15.99 -10.37
N VAL A 38 4.53 -16.04 -10.96
CA VAL A 38 3.30 -16.45 -10.28
C VAL A 38 2.67 -17.56 -11.10
N ARG A 39 2.40 -18.70 -10.46
CA ARG A 39 1.82 -19.88 -11.09
C ARG A 39 0.47 -20.20 -10.44
N ASN A 40 -0.61 -19.95 -11.18
CA ASN A 40 -1.97 -20.38 -10.84
C ASN A 40 -2.39 -20.12 -9.38
N SER A 41 -2.31 -18.86 -8.93
CA SER A 41 -2.60 -18.49 -7.54
C SER A 41 -3.99 -17.86 -7.39
N SER A 42 -4.72 -18.25 -6.34
CA SER A 42 -6.07 -17.77 -6.06
C SER A 42 -6.21 -17.33 -4.62
N PHE A 43 -6.82 -16.17 -4.38
CA PHE A 43 -7.13 -15.67 -3.03
C PHE A 43 -8.31 -14.69 -3.04
N SER A 44 -8.82 -14.37 -1.86
CA SER A 44 -9.88 -13.37 -1.69
C SER A 44 -9.59 -12.48 -0.50
N VAL A 45 -9.99 -11.22 -0.60
CA VAL A 45 -9.92 -10.21 0.48
C VAL A 45 -11.34 -9.76 0.78
N PHE A 46 -11.64 -9.62 2.07
CA PHE A 46 -12.95 -9.24 2.57
C PHE A 46 -12.88 -7.87 3.27
N SER A 47 -13.95 -7.09 3.18
CA SER A 47 -14.04 -5.77 3.79
C SER A 47 -13.85 -5.83 5.30
N GLY A 48 -13.19 -4.82 5.86
CA GLY A 48 -12.93 -4.71 7.30
C GLY A 48 -11.94 -5.72 7.86
N GLN A 49 -11.28 -6.51 7.01
CA GLN A 49 -10.31 -7.53 7.42
C GLN A 49 -8.92 -7.28 6.86
N VAL A 50 -7.91 -7.75 7.59
CA VAL A 50 -6.52 -7.76 7.15
C VAL A 50 -6.19 -9.18 6.69
N THR A 51 -6.01 -9.37 5.40
CA THR A 51 -5.59 -10.65 4.82
C THR A 51 -4.07 -10.73 4.78
N GLY A 52 -3.49 -11.70 5.48
CA GLY A 52 -2.06 -11.99 5.42
C GLY A 52 -1.74 -13.00 4.32
N MET A 53 -0.69 -12.73 3.54
CA MET A 53 -0.15 -13.66 2.54
C MET A 53 1.31 -14.01 2.91
N PHE A 54 1.57 -15.29 3.12
CA PHE A 54 2.87 -15.82 3.53
C PHE A 54 3.37 -16.89 2.55
N GLY A 55 4.69 -17.06 2.50
CA GLY A 55 5.35 -17.98 1.58
C GLY A 55 6.86 -17.72 1.54
N LEU A 56 7.61 -18.71 1.06
CA LEU A 56 9.07 -18.61 0.91
C LEU A 56 9.46 -17.44 0.00
N VAL A 57 10.73 -17.03 0.10
CA VAL A 57 11.30 -16.07 -0.87
C VAL A 57 11.18 -16.66 -2.27
N GLY A 58 10.69 -15.86 -3.22
CA GLY A 58 10.41 -16.32 -4.59
C GLY A 58 9.05 -16.99 -4.79
N ALA A 59 8.18 -17.06 -3.76
CA ALA A 59 6.82 -17.60 -3.89
C ALA A 59 5.85 -16.70 -4.71
N GLY A 60 6.32 -15.58 -5.27
CA GLY A 60 5.50 -14.70 -6.10
C GLY A 60 4.60 -13.71 -5.34
N ARG A 61 4.78 -13.54 -4.03
CA ARG A 61 3.94 -12.68 -3.17
C ARG A 61 3.91 -11.23 -3.62
N THR A 62 5.09 -10.65 -3.81
CA THR A 62 5.27 -9.26 -4.22
C THR A 62 4.76 -9.06 -5.65
N GLU A 63 5.00 -10.04 -6.52
CA GLU A 63 4.58 -10.04 -7.91
C GLU A 63 3.05 -10.11 -8.02
N MET A 64 2.39 -10.95 -7.22
CA MET A 64 0.93 -10.99 -7.13
C MET A 64 0.35 -9.64 -6.74
N ALA A 65 0.88 -9.00 -5.69
CA ALA A 65 0.44 -7.68 -5.26
C ALA A 65 0.65 -6.61 -6.35
N LYS A 66 1.81 -6.63 -7.02
CA LYS A 66 2.13 -5.74 -8.14
C LYS A 66 1.19 -5.95 -9.34
N VAL A 67 0.78 -7.18 -9.62
CA VAL A 67 -0.20 -7.47 -10.69
C VAL A 67 -1.58 -6.91 -10.34
N VAL A 68 -2.05 -7.12 -9.11
CA VAL A 68 -3.35 -6.59 -8.64
C VAL A 68 -3.37 -5.06 -8.72
N ALA A 69 -2.26 -4.40 -8.38
CA ALA A 69 -2.12 -2.96 -8.44
C ALA A 69 -1.77 -2.39 -9.83
N GLY A 70 -1.61 -3.23 -10.86
CA GLY A 70 -1.30 -2.79 -12.22
C GLY A 70 0.14 -2.34 -12.46
N LEU A 71 1.08 -2.65 -11.54
CA LEU A 71 2.52 -2.45 -11.73
C LEU A 71 3.14 -3.54 -12.61
N LEU A 72 2.61 -4.76 -12.55
CA LEU A 72 2.99 -5.88 -13.42
C LEU A 72 1.79 -6.36 -14.24
N LYS A 73 2.07 -6.90 -15.43
CA LYS A 73 1.04 -7.43 -16.33
C LYS A 73 0.92 -8.94 -16.13
N ARG A 74 -0.29 -9.42 -15.81
CA ARG A 74 -0.60 -10.86 -15.90
C ARG A 74 -0.53 -11.37 -17.34
N ASN A 75 -0.39 -12.68 -17.50
CA ASN A 75 -0.36 -13.32 -18.81
C ASN A 75 -1.59 -12.96 -19.65
N ILE A 76 -1.41 -12.79 -20.96
CA ILE A 76 -2.50 -12.45 -21.87
C ILE A 76 -3.45 -13.64 -22.00
N PHE A 77 -2.90 -14.82 -22.22
CA PHE A 77 -3.62 -16.09 -22.28
C PHE A 77 -3.44 -16.82 -20.95
N HIS A 78 -4.53 -17.37 -20.42
CA HIS A 78 -4.54 -18.15 -19.16
C HIS A 78 -3.95 -17.41 -17.94
N GLY A 79 -4.05 -16.07 -17.90
CA GLY A 79 -3.53 -15.25 -16.80
C GLY A 79 -4.44 -15.15 -15.57
N GLY A 80 -5.56 -15.88 -15.56
CA GLY A 80 -6.57 -15.80 -14.51
C GLY A 80 -7.50 -14.59 -14.61
N GLU A 81 -8.34 -14.42 -13.59
CA GLU A 81 -9.29 -13.32 -13.44
C GLU A 81 -9.02 -12.55 -12.13
N ILE A 82 -9.26 -11.24 -12.15
CA ILE A 82 -9.23 -10.40 -10.95
C ILE A 82 -10.54 -9.64 -10.93
N ARG A 83 -11.27 -9.71 -9.82
CA ARG A 83 -12.53 -8.98 -9.62
C ARG A 83 -12.41 -8.06 -8.41
N LEU A 84 -12.78 -6.80 -8.60
CA LEU A 84 -12.88 -5.80 -7.55
C LEU A 84 -14.36 -5.43 -7.37
N LEU A 85 -14.89 -5.61 -6.16
CA LEU A 85 -16.31 -5.37 -5.85
C LEU A 85 -17.25 -6.08 -6.85
N GLY A 86 -16.91 -7.33 -7.18
CA GLY A 86 -17.64 -8.16 -8.15
C GLY A 86 -17.40 -7.85 -9.63
N LYS A 87 -16.73 -6.75 -9.98
CA LYS A 87 -16.46 -6.35 -11.37
C LYS A 87 -15.10 -6.88 -11.84
N SER A 88 -15.06 -7.47 -13.03
CA SER A 88 -13.81 -7.93 -13.64
C SER A 88 -12.91 -6.73 -13.98
N VAL A 89 -11.67 -6.74 -13.51
CA VAL A 89 -10.70 -5.66 -13.72
C VAL A 89 -9.40 -6.17 -14.31
N ARG A 90 -8.78 -5.35 -15.16
CA ARG A 90 -7.46 -5.60 -15.72
C ARG A 90 -6.69 -4.29 -15.87
N TYR A 91 -5.86 -3.97 -14.89
CA TYR A 91 -5.01 -2.79 -14.94
C TYR A 91 -3.73 -3.08 -15.73
N ARG A 92 -3.42 -2.21 -16.69
CA ARG A 92 -2.18 -2.26 -17.49
C ARG A 92 -1.12 -1.26 -17.02
N VAL A 93 -1.55 -0.30 -16.22
CA VAL A 93 -0.76 0.74 -15.54
C VAL A 93 -1.41 1.00 -14.17
N PRO A 94 -0.69 1.55 -13.18
CA PRO A 94 -1.24 1.69 -11.82
C PRO A 94 -2.37 2.72 -11.67
N ARG A 95 -2.42 3.76 -12.51
CA ARG A 95 -3.33 4.89 -12.32
C ARG A 95 -4.82 4.51 -12.21
N PRO A 96 -5.39 3.64 -13.08
CA PRO A 96 -6.77 3.19 -12.91
C PRO A 96 -6.99 2.35 -11.65
N ALA A 97 -6.01 1.55 -11.22
CA ALA A 97 -6.12 0.77 -9.99
C ALA A 97 -6.26 1.68 -8.75
N VAL A 98 -5.47 2.76 -8.70
CA VAL A 98 -5.55 3.78 -7.64
C VAL A 98 -6.92 4.46 -7.63
N ARG A 99 -7.45 4.82 -8.82
CA ARG A 99 -8.80 5.41 -8.94
C ARG A 99 -9.92 4.49 -8.48
N ASP A 100 -9.72 3.19 -8.65
CA ASP A 100 -10.65 2.17 -8.16
C ASP A 100 -10.40 1.81 -6.66
N GLY A 101 -9.47 2.51 -5.99
CA GLY A 101 -9.20 2.38 -4.56
C GLY A 101 -8.15 1.31 -4.20
N ILE A 102 -7.41 0.78 -5.17
CA ILE A 102 -6.30 -0.15 -4.92
C ILE A 102 -4.99 0.62 -4.85
N VAL A 103 -4.31 0.53 -3.71
CA VAL A 103 -3.02 1.18 -3.51
C VAL A 103 -1.96 0.17 -3.12
N TYR A 104 -0.79 0.28 -3.75
CA TYR A 104 0.37 -0.56 -3.47
C TYR A 104 1.42 0.23 -2.70
N VAL A 105 1.75 -0.27 -1.50
CA VAL A 105 2.86 0.24 -0.69
C VAL A 105 4.05 -0.68 -0.89
N THR A 106 5.12 -0.13 -1.45
CA THR A 106 6.34 -0.87 -1.77
C THR A 106 7.13 -1.32 -0.54
N GLU A 107 7.83 -2.45 -0.66
CA GLU A 107 8.75 -2.97 0.35
C GLU A 107 10.02 -2.11 0.43
N ASP A 108 10.57 -1.71 -0.73
CA ASP A 108 11.70 -0.79 -0.81
C ASP A 108 11.23 0.67 -0.78
N ARG A 109 10.85 1.11 0.41
CA ARG A 109 10.35 2.47 0.62
C ARG A 109 11.34 3.56 0.21
N LYS A 110 12.65 3.31 0.25
CA LYS A 110 13.67 4.33 -0.05
C LYS A 110 13.77 4.56 -1.55
N PHE A 111 13.74 3.47 -2.32
CA PHE A 111 13.86 3.55 -3.76
C PHE A 111 12.53 3.95 -4.43
N ASP A 112 11.41 3.34 -4.03
CA ASP A 112 10.12 3.48 -4.72
C ASP A 112 9.07 4.29 -3.94
N GLY A 113 9.26 4.51 -2.63
CA GLY A 113 8.19 5.00 -1.75
C GLY A 113 8.07 6.53 -1.69
N PHE A 114 9.21 7.23 -1.65
CA PHE A 114 9.26 8.67 -1.42
C PHE A 114 10.50 9.32 -2.04
N PHE A 115 10.43 10.64 -2.23
CA PHE A 115 11.57 11.45 -2.64
C PHE A 115 12.34 11.90 -1.40
N GLU A 116 13.58 11.42 -1.25
CA GLU A 116 14.37 11.58 -0.03
C GLU A 116 14.75 13.05 0.26
N THR A 117 14.96 13.85 -0.78
CA THR A 117 15.36 15.26 -0.72
C THR A 117 14.21 16.21 -0.45
N MET A 118 12.97 15.74 -0.59
CA MET A 118 11.75 16.50 -0.37
C MET A 118 11.28 16.35 1.09
N THR A 119 10.51 17.32 1.56
CA THR A 119 9.83 17.25 2.85
C THR A 119 8.69 16.22 2.85
N ALA A 120 8.20 15.88 4.04
CA ALA A 120 7.00 15.05 4.16
C ALA A 120 5.80 15.69 3.43
N GLY A 121 5.59 17.00 3.60
CA GLY A 121 4.47 17.72 2.98
C GLY A 121 4.49 17.69 1.45
N GLU A 122 5.67 17.88 0.85
CA GLU A 122 5.79 17.86 -0.60
C GLU A 122 5.60 16.43 -1.16
N ASN A 123 6.08 15.39 -0.44
CA ASN A 123 5.80 14.00 -0.81
C ASN A 123 4.30 13.67 -0.79
N LEU A 124 3.58 14.19 0.22
CA LEU A 124 2.12 14.05 0.33
C LEU A 124 1.40 14.78 -0.80
N GLN A 125 1.85 16.00 -1.14
CA GLN A 125 1.28 16.77 -2.24
C GLN A 125 1.45 16.06 -3.60
N ILE A 126 2.56 15.35 -3.83
CA ILE A 126 2.70 14.53 -5.04
C ILE A 126 1.59 13.46 -5.12
N GLY A 127 1.24 12.81 -4.01
CA GLY A 127 0.09 11.90 -3.97
C GLY A 127 -1.20 12.58 -4.43
N GLU A 128 -1.50 13.75 -3.85
CA GLU A 128 -2.69 14.56 -4.20
C GLU A 128 -2.76 14.94 -5.69
N LEU A 129 -1.60 15.23 -6.29
CA LEU A 129 -1.51 15.61 -7.70
C LEU A 129 -1.75 14.42 -8.65
N THR A 130 -1.51 13.18 -8.19
CA THR A 130 -1.67 11.98 -9.04
C THR A 130 -3.12 11.51 -9.20
N ASP A 131 -4.00 11.86 -8.26
CA ASP A 131 -5.42 11.52 -8.33
C ASP A 131 -6.18 12.44 -9.31
N LYS A 132 -5.81 13.73 -9.33
CA LYS A 132 -6.52 14.75 -10.12
C LYS A 132 -6.35 14.54 -11.63
N SER A 133 -7.47 14.58 -12.34
CA SER A 133 -7.56 14.47 -13.81
C SER A 133 -7.11 15.73 -14.56
N ASN A 134 -6.76 16.81 -13.85
CA ASN A 134 -6.52 18.11 -14.45
C ASN A 134 -5.03 18.31 -14.81
N PRO A 135 -4.69 18.59 -16.09
CA PRO A 135 -3.31 18.93 -16.48
C PRO A 135 -2.78 20.22 -15.85
N VAL A 136 -3.65 21.04 -15.24
CA VAL A 136 -3.27 22.31 -14.59
C VAL A 136 -3.62 22.24 -13.10
N SER A 137 -2.79 21.55 -12.33
CA SER A 137 -2.88 21.56 -10.86
C SER A 137 -1.90 22.55 -10.28
N ILE A 138 -2.38 23.46 -9.44
CA ILE A 138 -1.53 24.44 -8.77
C ILE A 138 -0.70 23.72 -7.70
N VAL A 139 0.62 23.71 -7.89
CA VAL A 139 1.57 23.23 -6.89
C VAL A 139 1.95 24.42 -6.01
N SER A 140 1.72 24.31 -4.70
CA SER A 140 2.09 25.34 -3.73
C SER A 140 2.66 24.76 -2.46
N LEU A 141 3.71 25.42 -1.93
CA LEU A 141 4.30 25.06 -0.64
C LEU A 141 3.34 25.26 0.53
N ALA A 142 2.37 26.18 0.39
CA ALA A 142 1.31 26.35 1.38
C ALA A 142 0.48 25.06 1.51
N ARG A 143 0.08 24.46 0.39
CA ARG A 143 -0.67 23.19 0.39
C ARG A 143 0.18 22.02 0.92
N ALA A 144 1.47 21.95 0.58
CA ALA A 144 2.38 20.95 1.14
C ALA A 144 2.41 21.00 2.68
N ARG A 145 2.53 22.20 3.27
CA ARG A 145 2.53 22.41 4.72
C ARG A 145 1.20 22.02 5.36
N GLU A 146 0.09 22.34 4.71
CA GLU A 146 -1.24 21.97 5.17
C GLU A 146 -1.40 20.44 5.22
N LEU A 147 -1.01 19.74 4.14
CA LEU A 147 -1.01 18.28 4.09
C LEU A 147 -0.12 17.67 5.17
N ALA A 148 1.08 18.23 5.38
CA ALA A 148 1.99 17.78 6.44
C ALA A 148 1.35 17.89 7.83
N LYS A 149 0.62 18.98 8.11
CA LYS A 149 -0.09 19.18 9.38
C LYS A 149 -1.24 18.16 9.53
N GLN A 150 -2.11 18.08 8.54
CA GLN A 150 -3.28 17.19 8.57
C GLN A 150 -2.89 15.72 8.77
N TRP A 151 -1.91 15.23 8.01
CA TRP A 151 -1.45 13.84 8.11
C TRP A 151 -0.49 13.62 9.29
N GLY A 152 0.22 14.66 9.71
CA GLY A 152 1.02 14.66 10.92
C GLY A 152 0.20 14.38 12.16
N GLU A 153 -0.97 15.01 12.29
CA GLU A 153 -1.93 14.79 13.36
C GLU A 153 -2.57 13.40 13.26
N ARG A 154 -3.06 13.01 12.07
CA ARG A 154 -3.73 11.72 11.86
C ARG A 154 -2.85 10.51 12.13
N LEU A 155 -1.59 10.54 11.67
CA LEU A 155 -0.65 9.41 11.81
C LEU A 155 0.35 9.57 12.96
N ARG A 156 0.25 10.66 13.72
CA ARG A 156 1.18 11.02 14.81
C ARG A 156 2.62 10.97 14.31
N LEU A 157 2.90 11.71 13.23
CA LEU A 157 4.25 11.85 12.70
C LEU A 157 5.06 12.68 13.70
N LYS A 158 6.12 12.10 14.26
CA LYS A 158 7.07 12.85 15.10
C LYS A 158 8.02 13.59 14.18
N GLN A 159 7.58 14.72 13.62
CA GLN A 159 8.44 15.56 12.79
C GLN A 159 9.23 16.52 13.67
N ILE A 160 10.53 16.67 13.39
CA ILE A 160 11.40 17.65 14.08
C ILE A 160 11.01 19.08 13.67
N SER A 161 10.59 19.24 12.41
CA SER A 161 10.07 20.46 11.81
C SER A 161 9.25 20.08 10.57
N ASP A 162 8.30 20.95 10.18
CA ASP A 162 7.57 20.92 8.91
C ASP A 162 8.48 21.02 7.67
N ARG A 163 9.73 21.44 7.85
CA ARG A 163 10.77 21.54 6.80
C ARG A 163 11.74 20.35 6.79
N ALA A 164 11.58 19.39 7.70
CA ALA A 164 12.44 18.22 7.73
C ALA A 164 12.28 17.40 6.45
N ARG A 165 13.40 17.04 5.83
CA ARG A 165 13.42 16.20 4.63
C ARG A 165 13.17 14.75 5.01
N MET A 166 12.67 13.96 4.06
CA MET A 166 12.38 12.54 4.29
C MET A 166 13.60 11.76 4.78
N ILE A 167 14.81 12.11 4.31
CA ILE A 167 16.06 11.48 4.75
C ILE A 167 16.39 11.73 6.24
N GLU A 168 15.89 12.82 6.83
CA GLU A 168 16.12 13.19 8.23
C GLU A 168 15.13 12.50 9.19
N LEU A 169 14.07 11.89 8.63
CA LEU A 169 13.06 11.20 9.42
C LEU A 169 13.49 9.77 9.77
N SER A 170 13.05 9.28 10.94
CA SER A 170 13.19 7.87 11.29
C SER A 170 12.46 6.96 10.30
N GLY A 171 12.93 5.72 10.13
CA GLY A 171 12.31 4.76 9.20
C GLY A 171 10.81 4.52 9.44
N GLY A 172 10.36 4.55 10.69
CA GLY A 172 8.95 4.44 11.03
C GLY A 172 8.12 5.67 10.60
N ASN A 173 8.66 6.88 10.74
CA ASN A 173 8.02 8.08 10.21
C ASN A 173 8.00 8.09 8.68
N GLN A 174 9.09 7.65 8.04
CA GLN A 174 9.14 7.50 6.58
C GLN A 174 8.00 6.59 6.09
N GLN A 175 7.82 5.42 6.72
CA GLN A 175 6.76 4.49 6.35
C GLN A 175 5.36 5.07 6.55
N LYS A 176 5.13 5.84 7.61
CA LYS A 176 3.86 6.55 7.82
C LYS A 176 3.59 7.58 6.73
N VAL A 177 4.61 8.31 6.27
CA VAL A 177 4.45 9.27 5.17
C VAL A 177 4.11 8.55 3.86
N VAL A 178 4.74 7.41 3.56
CA VAL A 178 4.38 6.61 2.38
C VAL A 178 2.92 6.14 2.45
N ILE A 179 2.47 5.67 3.61
CA ILE A 179 1.07 5.28 3.83
C ILE A 179 0.13 6.48 3.66
N ALA A 180 0.46 7.64 4.23
CA ALA A 180 -0.36 8.84 4.06
C ALA A 180 -0.44 9.28 2.60
N LYS A 181 0.69 9.27 1.87
CA LYS A 181 0.75 9.59 0.44
C LYS A 181 -0.15 8.66 -0.38
N SER A 182 -0.24 7.39 0.04
CA SER A 182 -1.11 6.38 -0.55
C SER A 182 -2.59 6.52 -0.20
N LEU A 183 -2.95 7.29 0.82
CA LEU A 183 -4.32 7.47 1.30
C LEU A 183 -4.92 8.86 0.97
N ILE A 184 -4.10 9.75 0.40
CA ILE A 184 -4.51 11.03 -0.18
C ILE A 184 -5.08 10.78 -1.57
#